data_AF-A0A0G1JEC4-F1
#
_entry.id   AF-A0A0G1JEC4-F1
#
_cell.length_a   1.000
_cell.length_b   1.000
_cell.length_c   1.000
_cell.angle_alpha   90.00
_cell.angle_beta   90.00
_cell.angle_gamma   90.00
#
_symmetry.space_group_name_H-M   'P 1'
#
loop_
_entity.id
_entity.type
_entity.pdbx_description
1 polymer ?
#
loop_
_entity_poly.entity_id
_entity_poly.type
_entity_poly.pdbx_seq_one_letter_code
_entity_poly.pdbx_strand_id
1 'polypeptide(L)'
;MLTLTYGTNQIAIRNLILGVALQHKTSAIKDYNVDSDPLSTIETTLQTGIFGEKTLNVLNVSKITKPQTEKLFDLLKKYTQAIIVLVSTKDLEETSPLVKIVRAFKGKVVPATLARPNQVFKYLDDVYCKREKECYQSLQKLLTVDNDPVYILFMLQYQLRNVALAKFGLQSKLSPFQVAQAKKQAQNFTEHEITHLYGVLFDLDVKLKTGTIAPDSVPVLATSKILSM
;
A
#
# COMPACT_ATOMS: atom_id res chain seq x y z
N MET A 1 16.33 -0.46 -17.37
CA MET A 1 15.07 -0.02 -16.74
C MET A 1 15.27 0.10 -15.24
N LEU A 2 14.89 1.23 -14.63
CA LEU A 2 15.07 1.51 -13.20
C LEU A 2 13.73 1.70 -12.51
N THR A 3 13.47 0.93 -11.46
CA THR A 3 12.32 1.13 -10.57
C THR A 3 12.82 1.35 -9.15
N LEU A 4 12.27 2.34 -8.44
CA LEU A 4 12.49 2.54 -7.01
C LEU A 4 11.21 2.21 -6.27
N THR A 5 11.28 1.23 -5.39
CA THR A 5 10.23 0.88 -4.45
C THR A 5 10.67 1.25 -3.04
N TYR A 6 9.84 1.99 -2.31
CA TYR A 6 10.17 2.37 -0.94
C TYR A 6 8.96 2.33 -0.02
N GLY A 7 9.16 1.96 1.23
CA GLY A 7 8.14 2.03 2.27
C GLY A 7 8.25 0.90 3.28
N THR A 8 7.32 0.88 4.22
CA THR A 8 7.33 -0.05 5.36
C THR A 8 6.62 -1.37 5.09
N ASN A 9 5.85 -1.49 4.00
CA ASN A 9 5.09 -2.69 3.68
C ASN A 9 5.96 -3.71 2.93
N GLN A 10 6.48 -4.71 3.65
CA GLN A 10 7.34 -5.76 3.09
C GLN A 10 6.61 -6.64 2.06
N ILE A 11 5.31 -6.88 2.24
CA ILE A 11 4.50 -7.70 1.31
C ILE A 11 4.33 -6.96 -0.01
N ALA A 12 3.98 -5.67 0.04
CA ALA A 12 3.85 -4.83 -1.15
C ALA A 12 5.17 -4.72 -1.93
N ILE A 13 6.28 -4.53 -1.21
CA ILE A 13 7.63 -4.53 -1.82
C ILE A 13 7.87 -5.84 -2.56
N ARG A 14 7.59 -6.98 -1.93
CA ARG A 14 7.78 -8.31 -2.53
C ARG A 14 6.91 -8.52 -3.76
N ASN A 15 5.63 -8.15 -3.70
CA ASN A 15 4.70 -8.25 -4.82
C ASN A 15 5.14 -7.39 -6.00
N LEU A 16 5.66 -6.19 -5.75
CA LEU A 16 6.21 -5.32 -6.79
C LEU A 16 7.46 -5.90 -7.46
N ILE A 17 8.37 -6.50 -6.68
CA ILE A 17 9.56 -7.19 -7.22
C ILE A 17 9.13 -8.34 -8.14
N LEU A 18 8.19 -9.18 -7.69
CA LEU A 18 7.66 -10.30 -8.48
C LEU A 18 6.93 -9.82 -9.74
N GLY A 19 6.15 -8.75 -9.65
CA GLY A 19 5.48 -8.14 -10.79
C GLY A 19 6.45 -7.66 -11.86
N VAL A 20 7.55 -7.01 -11.46
CA VAL A 20 8.62 -6.60 -12.39
C VAL A 20 9.33 -7.81 -13.00
N ALA A 21 9.61 -8.85 -12.21
CA ALA A 21 10.22 -10.09 -12.72
C ALA A 21 9.36 -10.74 -13.82
N LEU A 22 8.05 -10.83 -13.58
CA LEU A 22 7.08 -11.41 -14.52
C LEU A 22 6.93 -10.57 -15.80
N GLN A 23 6.83 -9.25 -15.68
CA GLN A 23 6.71 -8.34 -16.84
C GLN A 23 7.90 -8.45 -17.80
N HIS A 24 9.10 -8.66 -17.25
CA HIS A 24 10.32 -8.70 -18.04
C HIS A 24 10.81 -10.12 -18.36
N LYS A 25 10.04 -11.15 -17.97
CA LYS A 25 10.39 -12.58 -18.15
C LYS A 25 11.82 -12.87 -17.70
N THR A 26 12.18 -12.40 -16.51
CA THR A 26 13.55 -12.52 -16.02
C THR A 26 13.84 -13.94 -15.57
N SER A 27 14.99 -14.49 -15.97
CA SER A 27 15.39 -15.88 -15.68
C SER A 27 15.86 -16.07 -14.23
N ALA A 28 16.33 -15.00 -13.58
CA ALA A 28 16.82 -15.03 -12.20
C ALA A 28 16.64 -13.67 -11.51
N ILE A 29 16.36 -13.71 -10.21
CA ILE A 29 16.34 -12.55 -9.31
C ILE A 29 17.61 -12.62 -8.47
N LYS A 30 18.37 -11.52 -8.44
CA LYS A 30 19.58 -11.39 -7.62
C LYS A 30 19.39 -10.26 -6.63
N ASP A 31 19.37 -10.60 -5.34
CA ASP A 31 19.21 -9.67 -4.24
C ASP A 31 20.57 -9.26 -3.67
N TYR A 32 20.77 -7.95 -3.51
CA TYR A 32 21.98 -7.35 -2.96
C TYR A 32 21.62 -6.32 -1.90
N ASN A 33 22.45 -6.22 -0.88
CA ASN A 33 22.33 -5.20 0.15
C ASN A 33 23.50 -4.23 0.06
N VAL A 34 23.23 -2.97 -0.32
CA VAL A 34 24.26 -1.93 -0.50
C VAL A 34 24.96 -1.59 0.82
N ASP A 35 24.38 -1.98 1.96
CA ASP A 35 25.00 -1.80 3.28
C ASP A 35 26.10 -2.85 3.56
N SER A 36 25.94 -4.09 3.08
CA SER A 36 26.84 -5.21 3.40
C SER A 36 27.68 -5.69 2.22
N ASP A 37 27.19 -5.49 1.00
CA ASP A 37 27.84 -5.95 -0.22
C ASP A 37 28.67 -4.82 -0.83
N PRO A 38 29.97 -5.06 -1.12
CA PRO A 38 30.79 -4.10 -1.83
C PRO A 38 30.15 -3.72 -3.17
N LEU A 39 30.12 -2.41 -3.48
CA LEU A 39 29.61 -1.90 -4.77
C LEU A 39 30.33 -2.52 -5.99
N SER A 40 31.56 -3.02 -5.81
CA SER A 40 32.29 -3.77 -6.83
C SER A 40 31.62 -5.10 -7.20
N THR A 41 31.04 -5.81 -6.22
CA THR A 41 30.31 -7.07 -6.42
C THR A 41 29.01 -6.83 -7.22
N ILE A 42 28.37 -5.69 -6.95
CA ILE A 42 27.20 -5.23 -7.69
C ILE A 42 27.60 -4.89 -9.14
N GLU A 43 28.71 -4.18 -9.35
CA GLU A 43 29.22 -3.84 -10.69
C GLU A 43 29.54 -5.08 -11.53
N THR A 44 30.19 -6.11 -10.96
CA THR A 44 30.48 -7.37 -11.67
C THR A 44 29.21 -8.11 -12.10
N THR A 45 28.10 -7.95 -11.36
CA THR A 45 26.85 -8.66 -11.65
C THR A 45 25.95 -7.89 -12.62
N LEU A 46 26.08 -6.56 -12.68
CA LEU A 46 25.41 -5.72 -13.68
C LEU A 46 25.98 -5.92 -15.08
N GLN A 47 27.16 -6.53 -15.20
CA GLN A 47 27.67 -7.03 -16.48
C GLN A 47 26.73 -8.13 -16.98
N THR A 48 26.16 -7.92 -18.17
CA THR A 48 25.30 -8.88 -18.85
C THR A 48 25.93 -10.27 -18.81
N GLY A 49 25.19 -11.25 -18.31
CA GLY A 49 25.62 -12.64 -18.33
C GLY A 49 25.99 -13.05 -19.75
N ILE A 50 27.01 -13.91 -19.88
CA ILE A 50 27.62 -14.34 -21.16
C ILE A 50 26.57 -14.85 -22.18
N PHE A 51 25.40 -15.26 -21.70
CA PHE A 51 24.31 -15.84 -22.49
C PHE A 51 23.11 -14.89 -22.75
N GLY A 52 23.25 -13.58 -22.46
CA GLY A 52 22.18 -12.61 -22.73
C GLY A 52 20.93 -12.77 -21.85
N GLU A 53 21.05 -13.48 -20.73
CA GLU A 53 19.94 -13.69 -19.78
C GLU A 53 19.52 -12.37 -19.12
N LYS A 54 18.22 -12.10 -19.10
CA LYS A 54 17.66 -10.94 -18.40
C LYS A 54 17.55 -11.24 -16.92
N THR A 55 18.48 -10.70 -16.14
CA THR A 55 18.47 -10.79 -14.68
C THR A 55 17.78 -9.56 -14.06
N LEU A 56 16.97 -9.80 -13.01
CA LEU A 56 16.44 -8.73 -12.17
C LEU A 56 17.42 -8.48 -11.02
N ASN A 57 17.98 -7.28 -10.94
CA ASN A 57 18.89 -6.92 -9.85
C ASN A 57 18.14 -6.07 -8.81
N VAL A 58 17.96 -6.62 -7.62
CA VAL A 58 17.28 -5.96 -6.51
C VAL A 58 18.34 -5.42 -5.55
N LEU A 59 18.36 -4.11 -5.34
CA LEU A 59 19.35 -3.43 -4.50
C LEU A 59 18.65 -2.83 -3.29
N ASN A 60 18.93 -3.34 -2.10
CA ASN A 60 18.48 -2.74 -0.85
C ASN A 60 19.33 -1.50 -0.54
N VAL A 61 18.68 -0.33 -0.50
CA VAL A 61 19.30 1.00 -0.30
C VAL A 61 18.81 1.67 0.99
N SER A 62 18.28 0.88 1.95
CA SER A 62 17.60 1.40 3.16
C SER A 62 18.49 2.21 4.11
N LYS A 63 19.81 2.00 4.12
CA LYS A 63 20.76 2.78 4.93
C LYS A 63 21.90 3.37 4.09
N ILE A 64 21.66 3.62 2.81
CA ILE A 64 22.67 4.16 1.90
C ILE A 64 23.19 5.52 2.40
N THR A 65 24.52 5.68 2.39
CA THR A 65 25.18 6.94 2.73
C THR A 65 25.28 7.87 1.50
N LYS A 66 25.45 9.18 1.72
CA LYS A 66 25.65 10.17 0.64
C LYS A 66 26.74 9.75 -0.38
N PRO A 67 27.96 9.34 0.01
CA PRO A 67 29.00 8.95 -0.96
C PRO A 67 28.66 7.66 -1.74
N GLN A 68 27.91 6.72 -1.14
CA GLN A 68 27.44 5.54 -1.86
C GLN A 68 26.34 5.87 -2.88
N THR A 69 25.57 6.92 -2.62
CA THR A 69 24.51 7.40 -3.52
C THR A 69 25.10 7.97 -4.82
N GLU A 70 26.22 8.69 -4.74
CA GLU A 70 26.96 9.19 -5.91
C GLU A 70 27.56 8.05 -6.73
N LYS A 71 28.18 7.07 -6.07
CA LYS A 71 28.72 5.88 -6.75
C LYS A 71 27.61 5.04 -7.42
N LEU A 72 26.46 4.91 -6.76
CA LEU A 72 25.29 4.26 -7.36
C LEU A 72 24.81 5.01 -8.61
N PHE A 73 24.79 6.34 -8.57
CA PHE A 73 24.44 7.17 -9.73
C PHE A 73 25.38 6.92 -10.92
N ASP A 74 26.69 6.82 -10.67
CA ASP A 74 27.67 6.55 -11.73
C ASP A 74 27.53 5.12 -12.29
N LEU A 75 27.22 4.13 -11.46
CA LEU A 75 26.91 2.77 -11.91
C LEU A 75 25.65 2.72 -12.78
N LEU A 76 24.60 3.45 -12.39
CA LEU A 76 23.35 3.53 -13.15
C LEU A 76 23.55 4.20 -14.53
N LYS A 77 24.49 5.17 -14.64
CA LYS A 77 24.87 5.75 -15.94
C LYS A 77 25.60 4.75 -16.84
N LYS A 78 26.47 3.92 -16.28
CA LYS A 78 27.24 2.92 -17.03
C LYS A 78 26.36 1.81 -17.58
N TYR A 79 25.36 1.37 -16.82
CA TYR A 79 24.55 0.18 -17.14
C TYR A 79 23.07 0.53 -17.38
N THR A 80 22.80 1.40 -18.36
CA THR A 80 21.43 1.87 -18.68
C THR A 80 20.48 0.75 -19.16
N GLN A 81 21.03 -0.32 -19.74
CA GLN A 81 20.27 -1.45 -20.26
C GLN A 81 19.87 -2.48 -19.18
N ALA A 82 20.48 -2.44 -17.99
CA ALA A 82 20.19 -3.37 -16.91
C ALA A 82 18.79 -3.15 -16.29
N ILE A 83 18.16 -4.21 -15.79
CA ILE A 83 16.89 -4.13 -15.05
C ILE A 83 17.21 -4.08 -13.55
N ILE A 84 16.91 -2.94 -12.93
CA ILE A 84 17.30 -2.64 -11.55
C ILE A 84 16.07 -2.20 -10.76
N VAL A 85 15.85 -2.83 -9.59
CA VAL A 85 14.85 -2.44 -8.60
C VAL A 85 15.58 -2.00 -7.33
N LEU A 86 15.50 -0.72 -7.01
CA LEU A 86 15.99 -0.18 -5.75
C LEU A 86 14.90 -0.37 -4.68
N VAL A 87 15.25 -0.94 -3.54
CA VAL A 87 14.33 -1.21 -2.43
C VAL A 87 14.76 -0.44 -1.19
N SER A 88 13.88 0.40 -0.64
CA SER A 88 14.06 1.05 0.66
C SER A 88 12.96 0.63 1.62
N THR A 89 13.31 0.09 2.79
CA THR A 89 12.36 -0.25 3.86
C THR A 89 11.93 0.95 4.70
N LYS A 90 12.41 2.16 4.34
CA LYS A 90 12.01 3.43 4.92
C LYS A 90 11.14 4.21 3.96
N ASP A 91 10.20 4.96 4.51
CA ASP A 91 9.48 5.98 3.75
C ASP A 91 10.45 7.06 3.28
N LEU A 92 10.28 7.47 2.02
CA LEU A 92 11.09 8.50 1.39
C LEU A 92 10.22 9.70 1.04
N GLU A 93 10.72 10.89 1.35
CA GLU A 93 10.15 12.14 0.85
C GLU A 93 10.47 12.33 -0.64
N GLU A 94 9.63 13.09 -1.35
CA GLU A 94 9.85 13.40 -2.77
C GLU A 94 11.16 14.17 -3.03
N THR A 95 11.68 14.85 -2.02
CA THR A 95 12.93 15.60 -2.05
C THR A 95 14.18 14.71 -1.93
N SER A 96 14.00 13.42 -1.61
CA SER A 96 15.09 12.47 -1.37
C SER A 96 16.02 12.33 -2.59
N PRO A 97 17.35 12.27 -2.38
CA PRO A 97 18.32 12.06 -3.45
C PRO A 97 18.01 10.83 -4.34
N LEU A 98 17.51 9.74 -3.75
CA LEU A 98 17.15 8.51 -4.48
C LEU A 98 15.98 8.73 -5.44
N VAL A 99 14.96 9.49 -5.02
CA VAL A 99 13.80 9.83 -5.85
C VAL A 99 14.23 10.72 -7.02
N LYS A 100 15.12 11.69 -6.76
CA LYS A 100 15.68 12.57 -7.80
C LYS A 100 16.49 11.79 -8.83
N ILE A 101 17.33 10.86 -8.38
CA ILE A 101 18.14 9.98 -9.24
C ILE A 101 17.23 9.16 -10.17
N VAL A 102 16.23 8.49 -9.61
CA VAL A 102 15.36 7.61 -10.40
C VAL A 102 14.54 8.41 -11.40
N ARG A 103 14.03 9.58 -11.02
CA ARG A 103 13.35 10.50 -11.94
C ARG A 103 14.27 11.01 -13.05
N ALA A 104 15.54 11.28 -12.76
CA ALA A 104 16.53 11.71 -13.77
C ALA A 104 16.75 10.64 -14.86
N PHE A 105 16.64 9.36 -14.52
CA PHE A 105 16.72 8.25 -15.48
C PHE A 105 15.37 7.86 -16.10
N LYS A 106 14.32 8.68 -15.93
CA LYS A 106 12.93 8.36 -16.32
C LYS A 106 12.43 7.04 -15.73
N GLY A 107 12.96 6.65 -14.57
CA GLY A 107 12.59 5.44 -13.85
C GLY A 107 11.26 5.58 -13.12
N LYS A 108 10.63 4.44 -12.80
CA LYS A 108 9.36 4.40 -12.08
C LYS A 108 9.61 4.47 -10.58
N VAL A 109 8.87 5.34 -9.88
CA VAL A 109 8.91 5.44 -8.41
C VAL A 109 7.59 4.93 -7.86
N VAL A 110 7.64 3.89 -7.03
CA VAL A 110 6.46 3.21 -6.47
C VAL A 110 6.52 3.22 -4.94
N PRO A 111 5.67 3.99 -4.26
CA PRO A 111 5.56 3.90 -2.81
C PRO A 111 4.88 2.57 -2.41
N ALA A 112 5.50 1.86 -1.49
CA ALA A 112 5.03 0.66 -0.79
C ALA A 112 4.91 0.96 0.71
N THR A 113 4.34 2.11 1.04
CA THR A 113 4.05 2.54 2.42
C THR A 113 2.68 1.99 2.82
N LEU A 114 2.44 1.69 4.09
CA LEU A 114 1.06 1.45 4.58
C LEU A 114 0.20 2.72 4.38
N ALA A 115 -1.12 2.61 4.19
CA ALA A 115 -1.93 3.84 4.18
C ALA A 115 -1.72 4.60 5.48
N ARG A 116 -1.53 5.91 5.36
CA ARG A 116 -1.49 6.77 6.54
C ARG A 116 -2.85 6.67 7.24
N PRO A 117 -2.91 6.66 8.58
CA PRO A 117 -4.17 6.61 9.32
C PRO A 117 -5.22 7.60 8.80
N ASN A 118 -4.78 8.79 8.40
CA ASN A 118 -5.66 9.84 7.84
C ASN A 118 -6.40 9.43 6.56
N GLN A 119 -5.80 8.61 5.69
CA GLN A 119 -6.44 8.14 4.46
C GLN A 119 -7.56 7.15 4.76
N VAL A 120 -7.35 6.28 5.74
CA VAL A 120 -8.34 5.32 6.21
C VAL A 120 -9.51 6.04 6.86
N PHE A 121 -9.25 6.99 7.76
CA PHE A 121 -10.31 7.79 8.39
C PHE A 121 -11.09 8.62 7.36
N LYS A 122 -10.43 9.16 6.33
CA LYS A 122 -11.12 9.84 5.23
C LYS A 122 -12.06 8.88 4.49
N TYR A 123 -11.60 7.68 4.15
CA TYR A 123 -12.43 6.67 3.51
C TYR A 123 -13.64 6.30 4.39
N LEU A 124 -13.44 6.05 5.69
CA LEU A 124 -14.54 5.79 6.61
C LEU A 124 -15.56 6.94 6.64
N ASP A 125 -15.08 8.18 6.64
CA ASP A 125 -15.95 9.34 6.57
C ASP A 125 -16.70 9.42 5.24
N ASP A 126 -16.07 9.09 4.11
CA ASP A 126 -16.70 9.06 2.80
C ASP A 126 -17.80 7.98 2.74
N VAL A 127 -17.54 6.78 3.26
CA VAL A 127 -18.50 5.65 3.34
C VAL A 127 -19.71 6.01 4.20
N TYR A 128 -19.50 6.38 5.47
CA TYR A 128 -20.59 6.57 6.44
C TYR A 128 -21.31 7.92 6.29
N CYS A 129 -20.74 8.86 5.53
CA CYS A 129 -21.48 10.05 5.06
C CYS A 129 -22.21 9.80 3.72
N LYS A 130 -22.25 8.56 3.22
CA LYS A 130 -22.88 8.18 1.94
C LYS A 130 -22.40 9.00 0.72
N ARG A 131 -21.11 9.37 0.71
CA ARG A 131 -20.47 10.07 -0.42
C ARG A 131 -19.93 9.06 -1.41
N GLU A 132 -20.81 8.49 -2.23
CA GLU A 132 -20.52 7.33 -3.08
C GLU A 132 -19.28 7.53 -3.98
N LYS A 133 -19.22 8.65 -4.71
CA LYS A 133 -18.12 8.93 -5.64
C LYS A 133 -16.78 9.06 -4.90
N GLU A 134 -16.76 9.86 -3.84
CA GLU A 134 -15.57 10.09 -3.01
C GLU A 134 -15.12 8.82 -2.31
N CYS A 135 -16.08 8.00 -1.87
CA CYS A 135 -15.85 6.73 -1.20
C CYS A 135 -15.06 5.77 -2.10
N TYR A 136 -15.51 5.53 -3.34
CA TYR A 136 -14.79 4.64 -4.26
C TYR A 136 -13.43 5.21 -4.67
N GLN A 137 -13.28 6.53 -4.79
CA GLN A 137 -11.98 7.15 -5.02
C GLN A 137 -11.01 6.95 -3.84
N SER A 138 -11.51 7.11 -2.61
CA SER A 138 -10.72 6.88 -1.40
C SER A 138 -10.39 5.38 -1.22
N LEU A 139 -11.34 4.48 -1.52
CA LEU A 139 -11.11 3.04 -1.51
C LEU A 139 -10.06 2.62 -2.55
N GLN A 140 -10.16 3.13 -3.78
CA GLN A 140 -9.17 2.84 -4.82
C GLN A 140 -7.76 3.25 -4.38
N LYS A 141 -7.63 4.41 -3.72
CA LYS A 141 -6.33 4.85 -3.16
C LYS A 141 -5.82 3.90 -2.09
N LEU A 142 -6.69 3.40 -1.20
CA LEU A 142 -6.30 2.44 -0.18
C LEU A 142 -5.84 1.11 -0.80
N LEU A 143 -6.55 0.61 -1.81
CA LEU A 143 -6.22 -0.65 -2.48
C LEU A 143 -4.94 -0.52 -3.34
N THR A 144 -4.69 0.63 -3.96
CA THR A 144 -3.49 0.88 -4.77
C THR A 144 -2.20 0.85 -3.94
N VAL A 145 -2.31 1.17 -2.66
CA VAL A 145 -1.19 1.22 -1.70
C VAL A 145 -1.01 -0.13 -0.98
N ASP A 146 -1.69 -1.18 -1.46
CA ASP A 146 -1.64 -2.56 -0.94
C ASP A 146 -1.96 -2.63 0.56
N ASN A 147 -3.03 -1.92 0.97
CA ASN A 147 -3.56 -2.10 2.31
C ASN A 147 -4.26 -3.45 2.42
N ASP A 148 -3.99 -4.12 3.53
CA ASP A 148 -4.62 -5.39 3.87
C ASP A 148 -6.16 -5.25 3.85
N PRO A 149 -6.86 -5.99 2.97
CA PRO A 149 -8.32 -5.99 2.92
C PRO A 149 -8.98 -6.35 4.26
N VAL A 150 -8.32 -7.19 5.07
CA VAL A 150 -8.77 -7.54 6.43
C VAL A 150 -8.77 -6.30 7.32
N TYR A 151 -7.72 -5.48 7.24
CA TYR A 151 -7.62 -4.24 7.99
C TYR A 151 -8.71 -3.23 7.57
N ILE A 152 -8.99 -3.11 6.26
CA ILE A 152 -10.06 -2.21 5.79
C ILE A 152 -11.42 -2.65 6.34
N LEU A 153 -11.73 -3.95 6.29
CA LEU A 153 -12.97 -4.49 6.87
C LEU A 153 -13.05 -4.21 8.38
N PHE A 154 -11.97 -4.44 9.12
CA PHE A 154 -11.90 -4.15 10.54
C PHE A 154 -12.19 -2.66 10.83
N MET A 155 -11.66 -1.75 10.02
CA MET A 155 -11.88 -0.31 10.18
C MET A 155 -13.32 0.10 9.86
N LEU A 156 -13.98 -0.57 8.89
CA LEU A 156 -15.41 -0.39 8.64
C LEU A 156 -16.25 -0.84 9.83
N GLN A 157 -15.96 -2.00 10.42
CA GLN A 157 -16.64 -2.51 11.61
C GLN A 157 -16.41 -1.60 12.84
N TYR A 158 -15.18 -1.09 13.00
CA TYR A 158 -14.85 -0.11 14.02
C TYR A 158 -15.72 1.15 13.88
N GLN A 159 -15.87 1.68 12.66
CA GLN A 159 -16.69 2.85 12.45
C GLN A 159 -18.19 2.56 12.62
N LEU A 160 -18.68 1.39 12.20
CA LEU A 160 -20.07 0.96 12.45
C LEU A 160 -20.37 0.98 13.95
N ARG A 161 -19.43 0.52 14.78
CA ARG A 161 -19.55 0.56 16.24
C ARG A 161 -19.71 1.97 16.76
N ASN A 162 -18.90 2.91 16.29
CA ASN A 162 -18.97 4.30 16.70
C ASN A 162 -20.30 4.95 16.28
N VAL A 163 -20.73 4.69 15.05
CA VAL A 163 -22.02 5.16 14.51
C VAL A 163 -23.19 4.57 15.30
N ALA A 164 -23.13 3.29 15.66
CA ALA A 164 -24.14 2.63 16.50
C ALA A 164 -24.22 3.27 17.89
N LEU A 165 -23.07 3.43 18.58
CA LEU A 165 -23.04 4.09 19.89
C LEU A 165 -23.67 5.49 19.82
N ALA A 166 -23.37 6.25 18.76
CA ALA A 166 -23.96 7.56 18.55
C ALA A 166 -25.47 7.50 18.25
N LYS A 167 -25.94 6.54 17.45
CA LYS A 167 -27.36 6.36 17.10
C LYS A 167 -28.21 6.04 18.33
N PHE A 168 -27.73 5.12 19.16
CA PHE A 168 -28.43 4.65 20.36
C PHE A 168 -28.17 5.51 21.62
N GLY A 169 -27.46 6.64 21.48
CA GLY A 169 -27.19 7.55 22.59
C GLY A 169 -26.29 6.99 23.69
N LEU A 170 -25.46 6.00 23.38
CA LEU A 170 -24.56 5.34 24.33
C LEU A 170 -23.24 6.12 24.48
N GLN A 171 -22.63 6.01 25.66
CA GLN A 171 -21.33 6.66 25.91
C GLN A 171 -20.21 6.02 25.08
N SER A 172 -19.34 6.86 24.53
CA SER A 172 -18.12 6.42 23.84
C SER A 172 -16.89 7.05 24.52
N LYS A 173 -15.76 6.33 24.49
CA LYS A 173 -14.45 6.85 24.93
C LYS A 173 -13.73 7.68 23.86
N LEU A 174 -14.44 8.10 22.81
CA LEU A 174 -13.87 8.85 21.69
C LEU A 174 -13.64 10.32 22.06
N SER A 175 -12.75 10.99 21.32
CA SER A 175 -12.57 12.44 21.44
C SER A 175 -13.84 13.21 21.05
N PRO A 176 -14.03 14.47 21.52
CA PRO A 176 -15.21 15.27 21.17
C PRO A 176 -15.44 15.40 19.66
N PHE A 177 -14.35 15.52 18.88
CA PHE A 177 -14.41 15.57 17.42
C PHE A 177 -14.95 14.28 16.81
N GLN A 178 -14.44 13.12 17.23
CA GLN A 178 -14.89 11.82 16.75
C GLN A 178 -16.35 11.53 17.16
N VAL A 179 -16.78 11.96 18.35
CA VAL A 179 -18.18 11.88 18.78
C VAL A 179 -19.08 12.71 17.87
N ALA A 180 -18.71 13.96 17.58
CA ALA A 180 -19.48 14.82 16.68
C ALA A 180 -19.59 14.22 15.27
N GLN A 181 -18.49 13.65 14.77
CA GLN A 181 -18.46 12.99 13.47
C GLN A 181 -19.35 11.74 13.43
N ALA A 182 -19.26 10.88 14.45
CA ALA A 182 -20.10 9.68 14.54
C ALA A 182 -21.59 10.03 14.64
N LYS A 183 -21.95 11.10 15.37
CA LYS A 183 -23.34 11.60 15.42
C LYS A 183 -23.84 12.07 14.06
N LYS A 184 -23.02 12.80 13.30
CA LYS A 184 -23.36 13.22 11.94
C LYS A 184 -23.59 12.01 11.02
N GLN A 185 -22.71 11.03 11.08
CA GLN A 185 -22.83 9.81 10.28
C GLN A 185 -24.05 8.96 10.66
N ALA A 186 -24.38 8.88 11.96
CA ALA A 186 -25.56 8.16 12.45
C ALA A 186 -26.90 8.73 11.96
N GLN A 187 -26.93 9.98 11.50
CA GLN A 187 -28.13 10.56 10.90
C GLN A 187 -28.48 9.91 9.54
N ASN A 188 -27.49 9.29 8.87
CA ASN A 188 -27.69 8.66 7.56
C ASN A 188 -28.26 7.24 7.63
N PHE A 189 -28.43 6.68 8.82
CA PHE A 189 -28.86 5.29 9.00
C PHE A 189 -30.02 5.18 9.98
N THR A 190 -30.94 4.26 9.74
CA THR A 190 -31.95 3.86 10.74
C THR A 190 -31.36 2.87 11.76
N GLU A 191 -32.02 2.69 12.90
CA GLU A 191 -31.58 1.69 13.90
C GLU A 191 -31.63 0.25 13.34
N HIS A 192 -32.64 -0.02 12.51
CA HIS A 192 -32.78 -1.28 11.79
C HIS A 192 -31.62 -1.51 10.81
N GLU A 193 -31.27 -0.49 10.00
CA GLU A 193 -30.12 -0.57 9.08
C GLU A 193 -28.80 -0.81 9.82
N ILE A 194 -28.56 -0.15 10.96
CA ILE A 194 -27.35 -0.38 11.75
C ILE A 194 -27.28 -1.83 12.22
N THR A 195 -28.39 -2.36 12.76
CA THR A 195 -28.47 -3.76 13.21
C THR A 195 -28.24 -4.72 12.04
N HIS A 196 -28.84 -4.45 10.89
CA HIS A 196 -28.66 -5.24 9.68
C HIS A 196 -27.20 -5.22 9.20
N LEU A 197 -26.55 -4.05 9.20
CA LEU A 197 -25.16 -3.90 8.80
C LEU A 197 -24.19 -4.70 9.68
N TYR A 198 -24.47 -4.87 10.97
CA TYR A 198 -23.66 -5.76 11.82
C TYR A 198 -23.69 -7.20 11.30
N GLY A 199 -24.86 -7.71 10.93
CA GLY A 199 -24.98 -9.04 10.33
C GLY A 199 -24.22 -9.15 9.01
N VAL A 200 -24.38 -8.16 8.13
CA VAL A 200 -23.68 -8.13 6.83
C VAL A 200 -22.16 -8.10 6.98
N LEU A 201 -21.62 -7.23 7.84
CA LEU A 201 -20.18 -7.12 8.04
C LEU A 201 -19.60 -8.32 8.80
N PHE A 202 -20.39 -8.96 9.67
CA PHE A 202 -20.03 -10.22 10.31
C PHE A 202 -19.94 -11.37 9.30
N ASP A 203 -20.93 -11.52 8.43
CA ASP A 203 -20.92 -12.55 7.39
C ASP A 203 -19.74 -12.41 6.44
N LEU A 204 -19.38 -11.17 6.09
CA LEU A 204 -18.18 -10.88 5.28
C LEU A 204 -16.89 -11.27 6.01
N ASP A 205 -16.79 -11.00 7.31
CA ASP A 205 -15.64 -11.39 8.13
C ASP A 205 -15.49 -12.91 8.24
N VAL A 206 -16.61 -13.62 8.45
CA VAL A 206 -16.63 -15.09 8.45
C VAL A 206 -16.17 -15.62 7.10
N LYS A 207 -16.77 -15.18 5.99
CA LYS A 207 -16.40 -15.63 4.64
C LYS A 207 -14.94 -15.35 4.31
N LEU A 208 -14.40 -14.22 4.77
CA LEU A 208 -13.00 -13.86 4.61
C LEU A 208 -12.09 -14.82 5.37
N LYS A 209 -12.40 -15.08 6.64
CA LYS A 209 -11.61 -15.98 7.51
C LYS A 209 -11.71 -17.46 7.10
N THR A 210 -12.81 -17.87 6.49
CA THR A 210 -12.98 -19.24 5.96
C THR A 210 -12.50 -19.39 4.52
N GLY A 211 -11.95 -18.34 3.90
CA GLY A 211 -11.45 -18.37 2.51
C GLY A 211 -12.53 -18.58 1.46
N THR A 212 -13.80 -18.34 1.81
CA THR A 212 -14.95 -18.49 0.91
C THR A 212 -15.12 -17.29 -0.03
N ILE A 213 -14.38 -16.21 0.22
CA ILE A 213 -14.36 -15.02 -0.62
C ILE A 213 -12.93 -14.52 -0.80
N ALA A 214 -12.63 -13.98 -1.99
CA ALA A 214 -11.35 -13.36 -2.26
C ALA A 214 -11.17 -12.10 -1.38
N PRO A 215 -10.05 -11.94 -0.65
CA PRO A 215 -9.81 -10.80 0.23
C PRO A 215 -10.03 -9.44 -0.45
N ASP A 216 -9.51 -9.26 -1.65
CA ASP A 216 -9.57 -7.98 -2.39
C ASP A 216 -11.00 -7.55 -2.73
N SER A 217 -11.94 -8.48 -2.80
CA SER A 217 -13.35 -8.19 -3.08
C SER A 217 -14.10 -7.69 -1.86
N VAL A 218 -13.63 -8.01 -0.64
CA VAL A 218 -14.36 -7.72 0.60
C VAL A 218 -14.55 -6.22 0.86
N PRO A 219 -13.53 -5.36 0.74
CA PRO A 219 -13.70 -3.92 0.93
C PRO A 219 -14.73 -3.31 -0.01
N VAL A 220 -14.76 -3.76 -1.28
CA VAL A 220 -15.70 -3.27 -2.29
C VAL A 220 -17.13 -3.69 -1.94
N LEU A 221 -17.33 -4.96 -1.58
CA LEU A 221 -18.64 -5.49 -1.20
C LEU A 221 -19.17 -4.84 0.08
N ALA A 222 -18.32 -4.73 1.11
CA ALA A 222 -18.68 -4.06 2.36
C ALA A 222 -19.09 -2.60 2.11
N THR A 223 -18.31 -1.87 1.30
CA THR A 223 -18.61 -0.50 0.89
C THR A 223 -19.97 -0.40 0.22
N SER A 224 -20.20 -1.22 -0.80
CA SER A 224 -21.45 -1.23 -1.57
C SER A 224 -22.65 -1.51 -0.66
N LYS A 225 -22.53 -2.47 0.27
CA LYS A 225 -23.59 -2.80 1.23
C LYS A 225 -23.93 -1.63 2.15
N ILE A 226 -22.92 -0.95 2.69
CA ILE A 226 -23.14 0.21 3.56
C ILE A 226 -23.80 1.36 2.79
N LEU A 227 -23.38 1.63 1.55
CA LEU A 227 -23.95 2.69 0.72
C LEU A 227 -25.38 2.38 0.26
N SER A 228 -25.74 1.10 0.14
CA SER A 228 -27.07 0.65 -0.31
C SER A 228 -28.15 0.61 0.78
N MET A 229 -27.77 0.82 2.04
CA MET A 229 -28.75 1.03 3.12
C MET A 229 -29.46 2.36 2.91
#